data_AF-A0A7C3JEJ7-F1
#
_entry.id   AF-A0A7C3JEJ7-F1
#
_cell.length_a   1.000
_cell.length_b   1.000
_cell.length_c   1.000
_cell.angle_alpha   90.00
_cell.angle_beta   90.00
_cell.angle_gamma   90.00
#
_symmetry.space_group_name_H-M   'P 1'
#
loop_
_entity.id
_entity.type
_entity.pdbx_description
1 polymer ?
#
loop_
_entity_poly.entity_id
_entity_poly.type
_entity_poly.pdbx_seq_one_letter_code
_entity_poly.pdbx_strand_id
1 'polypeptide(L)'
;MDQKAHCKNLLLAISDYVDGALADDLCRELERHLAECQNCRVVVDTLRKTIDIVHEMQEPAVVPGDVRRRLFRRLDLSEFAAPELRPGDRCPKCQAGILDYDGMLNLACDQCGFTLSGCFT
;
A
#
# COMPACT_ATOMS: atom_id res chain seq x y z
N MET A 1 -7.00 -15.92 37.96
CA MET A 1 -5.94 -14.94 37.64
C MET A 1 -6.60 -13.79 36.90
N ASP A 2 -6.41 -12.55 37.36
CA ASP A 2 -7.20 -11.37 36.98
C ASP A 2 -7.03 -10.99 35.49
N GLN A 3 -7.89 -11.52 34.64
CA GLN A 3 -7.92 -11.24 33.20
C GLN A 3 -8.04 -9.73 32.92
N LYS A 4 -8.70 -8.98 33.80
CA LYS A 4 -8.80 -7.52 33.74
C LYS A 4 -7.45 -6.80 33.86
N ALA A 5 -6.53 -7.28 34.68
CA ALA A 5 -5.22 -6.65 34.85
C ALA A 5 -4.36 -6.85 33.59
N HIS A 6 -4.40 -8.05 33.01
CA HIS A 6 -3.64 -8.35 31.81
C HIS A 6 -4.17 -7.60 30.57
N CYS A 7 -5.50 -7.46 30.45
CA CYS A 7 -6.11 -6.64 29.40
C CYS A 7 -5.78 -5.14 29.56
N LYS A 8 -5.62 -4.63 30.78
CA LYS A 8 -5.17 -3.24 31.00
C LYS A 8 -3.71 -3.04 30.58
N ASN A 9 -2.84 -4.00 30.90
CA ASN A 9 -1.45 -3.95 30.49
C ASN A 9 -1.31 -3.99 28.96
N LEU A 10 -2.15 -4.79 28.28
CA LEU A 10 -2.25 -4.77 26.82
C LEU A 10 -2.56 -3.36 26.30
N LEU A 11 -3.58 -2.69 26.84
CA LEU A 11 -3.99 -1.37 26.36
C LEU A 11 -2.91 -0.30 26.51
N LEU A 12 -2.00 -0.46 27.47
CA LEU A 12 -0.85 0.44 27.63
C LEU A 12 0.23 0.18 26.58
N ALA A 13 0.44 -1.08 26.19
CA ALA A 13 1.46 -1.49 25.24
C ALA A 13 0.98 -1.54 23.78
N ILE A 14 -0.31 -1.33 23.52
CA ILE A 14 -0.90 -1.48 22.18
C ILE A 14 -0.40 -0.43 21.18
N SER A 15 -0.11 0.80 21.63
CA SER A 15 0.43 1.86 20.76
C SER A 15 1.80 1.43 20.25
N ASP A 16 2.72 1.12 21.17
CA ASP A 16 4.08 0.68 20.85
C ASP A 16 4.10 -0.59 19.99
N TYR A 17 3.14 -1.51 20.22
CA TYR A 17 2.99 -2.72 19.41
C TYR A 17 2.58 -2.42 17.96
N VAL A 18 1.62 -1.52 17.76
CA VAL A 18 1.15 -1.14 16.42
C VAL A 18 2.20 -0.34 15.66
N ASP A 19 2.97 0.49 16.37
CA ASP A 19 4.07 1.28 15.82
C ASP A 19 5.34 0.43 15.57
N GLY A 20 5.37 -0.84 16.00
CA GLY A 20 6.53 -1.73 15.87
C GLY A 20 7.72 -1.33 16.75
N ALA A 21 7.49 -0.51 17.78
CA ALA A 21 8.51 -0.01 18.71
C ALA A 21 8.59 -0.83 20.02
N LEU A 22 7.68 -1.79 20.21
CA LEU A 22 7.64 -2.64 21.39
C LEU A 22 8.78 -3.67 21.38
N ALA A 23 9.42 -3.89 22.53
CA ALA A 23 10.49 -4.88 22.67
C ALA A 23 10.00 -6.32 22.40
N ASP A 24 10.84 -7.14 21.78
CA ASP A 24 10.52 -8.51 21.34
C ASP A 24 9.88 -9.39 22.43
N ASP A 25 10.39 -9.32 23.66
CA ASP A 25 9.87 -10.13 24.77
C ASP A 25 8.44 -9.72 25.15
N LEU A 26 8.14 -8.42 25.11
CA LEU A 26 6.81 -7.89 25.36
C LEU A 26 5.88 -8.19 24.18
N CYS A 27 6.35 -8.12 22.93
CA CYS A 27 5.58 -8.52 21.75
C CYS A 27 5.07 -9.96 21.88
N ARG A 28 5.93 -10.91 22.27
CA ARG A 28 5.54 -12.31 22.45
C ARG A 28 4.49 -12.51 23.55
N GLU A 29 4.63 -11.80 24.67
CA GLU A 29 3.65 -11.83 25.75
C GLU A 29 2.29 -11.28 25.28
N LEU A 30 2.32 -10.22 24.49
CA LEU A 30 1.16 -9.57 23.92
C LEU A 30 0.44 -10.46 22.91
N GLU A 31 1.18 -11.11 22.02
CA GLU A 31 0.67 -12.09 21.05
C GLU A 31 0.01 -13.29 21.73
N ARG A 32 0.62 -13.82 22.80
CA ARG A 32 0.03 -14.88 23.62
C ARG A 32 -1.30 -14.43 24.21
N HIS A 33 -1.37 -13.21 24.74
CA HIS A 33 -2.62 -12.67 25.26
C HIS A 33 -3.70 -12.51 24.18
N LEU A 34 -3.34 -12.03 22.99
CA LEU A 34 -4.26 -11.87 21.87
C LEU A 34 -4.78 -13.22 21.33
N ALA A 35 -4.01 -14.30 21.49
CA ALA A 35 -4.45 -15.65 21.16
C ALA A 35 -5.54 -16.17 22.11
N GLU A 36 -5.49 -15.78 23.38
CA GLU A 36 -6.39 -16.28 24.44
C GLU A 36 -7.57 -15.34 24.73
N CYS A 37 -7.48 -14.05 24.39
CA CYS A 37 -8.49 -13.05 24.74
C CYS A 37 -9.18 -12.43 23.52
N GLN A 38 -10.45 -12.83 23.29
CA GLN A 38 -11.28 -12.30 22.20
C GLN A 38 -11.52 -10.79 22.30
N ASN A 39 -11.79 -10.25 23.49
CA ASN A 39 -12.08 -8.81 23.66
C ASN A 39 -10.90 -7.95 23.19
N CYS A 40 -9.70 -8.35 23.58
CA CYS A 40 -8.47 -7.68 23.22
C CYS A 40 -8.15 -7.78 21.73
N ARG A 41 -8.45 -8.92 21.12
CA ARG A 41 -8.36 -9.09 19.66
C ARG A 41 -9.29 -8.13 18.93
N VAL A 42 -10.54 -7.99 19.37
CA VAL A 42 -11.48 -7.02 18.79
C VAL A 42 -10.94 -5.59 18.89
N VAL A 43 -10.36 -5.20 20.02
CA VAL A 43 -9.77 -3.85 20.18
C VAL A 43 -8.63 -3.61 19.19
N VAL A 44 -7.69 -4.55 19.07
CA VAL A 44 -6.56 -4.44 18.11
C VAL A 44 -7.07 -4.39 16.67
N ASP A 45 -8.02 -5.25 16.32
CA ASP A 45 -8.58 -5.31 14.96
C ASP A 45 -9.34 -4.02 14.61
N THR A 46 -10.10 -3.44 15.55
CA THR A 46 -10.75 -2.15 15.37
C THR A 46 -9.73 -1.02 15.19
N LEU A 47 -8.68 -0.99 16.02
CA LEU A 47 -7.62 0.02 15.91
C LEU A 47 -6.91 -0.05 14.55
N ARG A 48 -6.55 -1.26 14.09
CA ARG A 48 -5.96 -1.48 12.76
C ARG A 48 -6.85 -0.96 11.64
N LYS A 49 -8.15 -1.28 11.68
CA LYS A 49 -9.11 -0.75 10.70
C LYS A 49 -9.17 0.78 10.71
N THR A 50 -9.12 1.41 11.88
CA THR A 50 -9.08 2.87 11.97
C THR A 50 -7.82 3.43 11.29
N ILE A 51 -6.67 2.79 11.48
CA ILE A 51 -5.41 3.18 10.83
C ILE A 51 -5.50 3.02 9.32
N ASP A 52 -6.06 1.91 8.83
CA ASP A 52 -6.24 1.67 7.39
C ASP A 52 -7.12 2.74 6.76
N ILE A 53 -8.28 3.06 7.37
CA ILE A 53 -9.19 4.12 6.91
C ILE A 53 -8.47 5.48 6.85
N VAL A 54 -7.71 5.82 7.89
CA VAL A 54 -6.97 7.10 7.93
C VAL A 54 -5.91 7.16 6.83
N HIS A 55 -5.23 6.05 6.52
CA HIS A 55 -4.27 5.99 5.42
C HIS A 55 -4.95 6.09 4.05
N GLU A 56 -6.11 5.46 3.84
CA GLU A 56 -6.86 5.53 2.58
C GLU A 56 -7.37 6.94 2.28
N MET A 57 -7.63 7.75 3.30
CA MET A 57 -8.03 9.15 3.14
C MET A 57 -6.89 10.08 2.75
N GLN A 58 -5.64 9.63 2.83
CA GLN A 58 -4.48 10.42 2.42
C GLN A 58 -4.26 10.28 0.92
N GLU A 59 -3.83 11.37 0.26
CA GLU A 59 -3.41 11.28 -1.13
C GLU A 59 -2.22 10.31 -1.23
N PRO A 60 -2.28 9.30 -2.12
CA PRO A 60 -1.23 8.32 -2.24
C PRO A 60 0.08 9.02 -2.60
N ALA A 61 1.13 8.76 -1.80
CA ALA A 61 2.44 9.31 -2.07
C ALA A 61 2.92 8.90 -3.47
N VAL A 62 3.40 9.87 -4.24
CA VAL A 62 3.97 9.61 -5.57
C VAL A 62 5.27 8.86 -5.39
N VAL A 63 5.24 7.54 -5.62
CA VAL A 63 6.44 6.70 -5.66
C VAL A 63 7.01 6.71 -7.08
N PRO A 64 8.27 7.16 -7.26
CA PRO A 64 8.94 7.14 -8.56
C PRO A 64 8.91 5.75 -9.21
N GLY A 65 8.68 5.71 -10.52
CA GLY A 65 8.51 4.46 -11.26
C GLY A 65 9.73 3.54 -11.18
N ASP A 66 10.94 4.10 -11.10
CA ASP A 66 12.19 3.35 -11.01
C ASP A 66 12.35 2.63 -9.66
N VAL A 67 11.97 3.28 -8.56
CA VAL A 67 11.95 2.69 -7.22
C VAL A 67 10.94 1.55 -7.18
N ARG A 68 9.73 1.76 -7.71
CA ARG A 68 8.69 0.72 -7.80
C ARG A 68 9.18 -0.49 -8.59
N ARG A 69 9.82 -0.31 -9.75
CA ARG A 69 10.38 -1.40 -10.57
C ARG A 69 11.47 -2.18 -9.85
N ARG A 70 12.41 -1.48 -9.20
CA ARG A 70 13.51 -2.10 -8.47
C ARG A 70 12.97 -2.96 -7.32
N LEU A 71 11.97 -2.46 -6.60
CA LEU A 71 11.28 -3.20 -5.56
C LEU A 71 10.56 -4.45 -6.13
N PHE A 72 9.75 -4.27 -7.16
CA PHE A 72 8.96 -5.36 -7.74
C PHE A 72 9.84 -6.46 -8.34
N ARG A 73 10.97 -6.08 -8.97
CA ARG A 73 11.97 -7.06 -9.44
C ARG A 73 12.60 -7.85 -8.29
N ARG A 74 12.85 -7.21 -7.14
CA ARG A 74 13.47 -7.88 -5.97
C ARG A 74 12.50 -8.81 -5.26
N LEU A 75 11.20 -8.50 -5.30
CA LEU A 75 10.13 -9.30 -4.71
C LEU A 75 9.55 -10.34 -5.67
N ASP A 76 10.07 -10.43 -6.91
CA ASP A 76 9.53 -11.29 -7.99
C ASP A 76 8.07 -10.99 -8.37
N LEU A 77 7.70 -9.71 -8.31
CA LEU A 77 6.36 -9.18 -8.60
C LEU A 77 6.30 -8.41 -9.92
N SER A 78 7.15 -8.75 -10.90
CA SER A 78 7.27 -7.97 -12.15
C SER A 78 6.00 -7.95 -13.01
N GLU A 79 5.12 -8.93 -12.85
CA GLU A 79 3.82 -8.99 -13.54
C GLU A 79 2.87 -7.85 -13.12
N PHE A 80 3.06 -7.28 -11.93
CA PHE A 80 2.23 -6.19 -11.39
C PHE A 80 2.81 -4.80 -11.69
N ALA A 81 3.97 -4.72 -12.36
CA ALA A 81 4.55 -3.44 -12.75
C ALA A 81 3.74 -2.87 -13.94
N ALA A 82 3.15 -1.68 -13.75
CA ALA A 82 2.45 -1.00 -14.83
C ALA A 82 3.38 -0.81 -16.04
N PRO A 83 2.93 -1.08 -17.28
CA PRO A 83 3.75 -0.89 -18.47
C PRO A 83 4.06 0.60 -18.65
N GLU A 84 5.34 0.94 -18.75
CA GLU A 84 5.76 2.27 -19.19
C GLU A 84 5.47 2.40 -20.68
N LEU A 85 4.36 3.06 -21.01
CA LEU A 85 4.03 3.39 -22.39
C LEU A 85 4.91 4.55 -22.86
N ARG A 86 5.50 4.37 -24.04
CA ARG A 86 6.40 5.33 -24.70
C ARG A 86 5.82 5.74 -26.05
N PRO A 87 6.23 6.88 -26.61
CA PRO A 87 5.89 7.22 -27.98
C PRO A 87 6.37 6.11 -28.92
N GLY A 88 5.52 5.68 -29.84
CA GLY A 88 5.78 4.52 -30.72
C GLY A 88 5.18 3.19 -30.24
N ASP A 89 4.75 3.08 -28.98
CA ASP A 89 4.09 1.87 -28.49
C ASP A 89 2.66 1.73 -29.05
N ARG A 90 2.19 0.49 -29.16
CA ARG A 90 0.79 0.20 -29.51
C ARG A 90 -0.12 0.65 -28.39
N CYS A 91 -1.22 1.32 -28.75
CA CYS A 91 -2.20 1.77 -27.79
C CYS A 91 -2.80 0.57 -27.02
N PRO A 92 -2.79 0.57 -25.68
CA PRO A 92 -3.35 -0.52 -24.87
C PRO A 92 -4.88 -0.62 -24.98
N LYS A 93 -5.56 0.46 -25.41
CA LYS A 93 -7.01 0.54 -25.50
C LYS A 93 -7.54 -0.05 -26.81
N CYS A 94 -6.96 0.32 -27.95
CA CYS A 94 -7.45 -0.12 -29.27
C CYS A 94 -6.52 -1.08 -30.01
N GLN A 95 -5.27 -1.25 -29.57
CA GLN A 95 -4.21 -2.08 -30.18
C GLN A 95 -3.87 -1.81 -31.67
N ALA A 96 -4.60 -0.90 -32.30
CA ALA A 96 -4.46 -0.50 -33.70
C ALA A 96 -3.69 0.82 -33.86
N GLY A 97 -3.90 1.78 -32.96
CA GLY A 97 -3.22 3.08 -32.96
C GLY A 97 -1.85 3.05 -32.28
N ILE A 98 -1.00 4.02 -32.62
CA ILE A 98 0.33 4.22 -32.05
C ILE A 98 0.25 5.43 -31.10
N LEU A 99 0.92 5.33 -29.96
CA LEU A 99 0.99 6.44 -29.01
C LEU A 99 2.01 7.48 -29.50
N ASP A 100 1.62 8.75 -29.51
CA ASP A 100 2.51 9.87 -29.82
C ASP A 100 2.18 11.07 -28.92
N TYR A 101 3.03 12.09 -28.87
CA TYR A 101 2.79 13.28 -28.07
C TYR A 101 1.71 14.18 -28.69
N ASP A 102 0.74 14.60 -27.88
CA ASP A 102 -0.35 15.50 -28.27
C ASP A 102 0.05 16.99 -28.39
N GLY A 103 1.34 17.31 -28.29
CA GLY A 103 1.85 18.68 -28.21
C GLY A 103 1.70 19.35 -26.85
N MET A 104 1.01 18.71 -25.89
CA MET A 104 0.91 19.10 -24.49
C MET A 104 1.72 18.16 -23.57
N LEU A 105 2.67 17.42 -24.15
CA LEU A 105 3.49 16.40 -23.48
C LEU A 105 2.70 15.21 -22.90
N ASN A 106 1.44 15.01 -23.30
CA ASN A 106 0.73 13.78 -22.97
C ASN A 106 0.91 12.74 -24.07
N LEU A 107 1.01 11.47 -23.67
CA LEU A 107 0.98 10.36 -24.63
C LEU A 107 -0.47 10.17 -25.08
N ALA A 108 -0.75 10.30 -26.36
CA ALA A 108 -2.09 10.18 -26.93
C ALA A 108 -2.14 9.18 -28.09
N CYS A 109 -3.28 8.50 -28.23
CA CYS A 109 -3.58 7.65 -29.37
C CYS A 109 -4.46 8.42 -30.36
N ASP A 110 -3.97 8.57 -31.60
CA ASP A 110 -4.65 9.19 -32.73
C ASP A 110 -5.94 8.47 -33.16
N GLN A 111 -6.02 7.15 -32.94
CA GLN A 111 -7.16 6.34 -33.40
C GLN A 111 -8.35 6.30 -32.42
N CYS A 112 -8.12 6.34 -31.11
CA CYS A 112 -9.19 6.12 -30.11
C CYS A 112 -9.27 7.17 -29.00
N GLY A 113 -8.42 8.20 -29.08
CA GLY A 113 -8.37 9.28 -28.10
C GLY A 113 -7.95 8.84 -26.70
N PHE A 114 -7.27 7.69 -26.56
CA PHE A 114 -6.64 7.32 -25.29
C PHE A 114 -5.55 8.34 -24.98
N THR A 115 -5.57 8.91 -23.78
CA THR A 115 -4.53 9.82 -23.30
C THR A 115 -3.96 9.30 -21.98
N LEU A 116 -2.64 9.29 -21.90
CA LEU A 116 -1.89 9.06 -20.69
C LEU A 116 -1.10 10.34 -20.41
N SER A 117 -1.59 11.13 -19.46
CA SER A 117 -0.79 12.22 -18.93
C SER A 117 0.41 11.62 -18.22
N GLY A 118 1.61 11.97 -18.69
CA GLY A 118 2.83 11.53 -18.05
C GLY A 118 2.81 12.01 -16.60
N CYS A 119 2.94 11.09 -15.65
CA CYS A 119 3.51 11.45 -14.36
C CYS A 119 4.98 11.79 -14.63
N PHE A 120 5.24 13.01 -15.09
CA PHE A 120 6.58 13.60 -15.09
C PHE A 120 6.89 14.13 -13.68
N THR A 121 6.98 13.21 -12.72
CA THR A 121 7.83 13.26 -11.52
C THR A 121 8.10 11.85 -11.04
#